data_AF-A0A183STU7-F1
#
_entry.id   AF-A0A183STU7-F1
#
_cell.length_a   1.000
_cell.length_b   1.000
_cell.length_c   1.000
_cell.angle_alpha   90.00
_cell.angle_beta   90.00
_cell.angle_gamma   90.00
#
_symmetry.space_group_name_H-M   'P 1'
#
loop_
_entity.id
_entity.type
_entity.pdbx_description
1 polymer ?
#
loop_
_entity_poly.entity_id
_entity_poly.type
_entity_poly.pdbx_seq_one_letter_code
_entity_poly.pdbx_strand_id
1 'polypeptide(L)'
;MEEKLFNQRQLHSQSCVSTPTIHKLLFAEDCELNATREWDMQRSMDLFDVASNNFGLRINTEKTMVMHQPPPSNTYNAACTNVHGTLLKFLDTFTYLGSNLP
;
A
#
# COMPACT_ATOMS: atom_id res chain seq x y z
N MET A 1 -31.89 33.72 4.63
CA MET A 1 -31.81 33.93 3.17
C MET A 1 -30.69 33.01 2.71
N GLU A 2 -31.05 31.85 2.18
CA GLU A 2 -30.14 30.74 1.87
C GLU A 2 -29.91 30.71 0.35
N GLU A 3 -28.69 31.02 -0.09
CA GLU A 3 -28.33 30.97 -1.51
C GLU A 3 -28.01 29.54 -1.96
N LYS A 4 -28.69 29.16 -3.04
CA LYS A 4 -28.80 27.83 -3.63
C LYS A 4 -27.51 27.48 -4.41
N LEU A 5 -26.57 26.80 -3.75
CA LEU A 5 -25.23 26.50 -4.30
C LEU A 5 -25.12 25.27 -5.23
N PHE A 6 -26.17 24.45 -5.41
CA PHE A 6 -26.03 23.19 -6.15
C PHE A 6 -26.84 23.15 -7.46
N ASN A 7 -26.12 23.08 -8.58
CA ASN A 7 -26.67 22.90 -9.92
C ASN A 7 -26.96 21.41 -10.18
N GLN A 8 -28.21 21.01 -10.01
CA GLN A 8 -28.67 19.62 -10.12
C GLN A 8 -28.55 19.02 -11.53
N ARG A 9 -28.37 19.84 -12.58
CA ARG A 9 -28.12 19.38 -13.96
C ARG A 9 -26.76 18.68 -14.13
N GLN A 10 -25.82 18.84 -13.20
CA GLN A 10 -24.50 18.22 -13.27
C GLN A 10 -24.48 16.77 -12.75
N LEU A 11 -25.58 16.28 -12.16
CA LEU A 11 -25.73 14.89 -11.73
C LEU A 11 -26.26 13.96 -12.82
N HIS A 12 -26.51 14.45 -14.03
CA HIS A 12 -26.94 13.62 -15.15
C HIS A 12 -25.75 13.22 -16.03
N SER A 13 -24.79 12.51 -15.42
CA SER A 13 -23.76 11.81 -16.18
C SER A 13 -24.31 10.45 -16.61
N GLN A 14 -24.46 10.24 -17.91
CA GLN A 14 -24.74 8.91 -18.47
C GLN A 14 -23.53 8.02 -18.15
N SER A 15 -23.74 7.00 -17.31
CA SER A 15 -22.77 5.93 -17.13
C SER A 15 -22.71 5.11 -18.42
N CYS A 16 -21.77 5.43 -19.29
CA CYS A 16 -21.44 4.60 -20.43
C CYS A 16 -20.53 3.47 -19.92
N VAL A 17 -21.08 2.27 -19.73
CA VAL A 17 -20.31 1.10 -19.34
C VAL A 17 -19.59 0.59 -20.58
N SER A 18 -18.34 1.01 -20.75
CA SER A 18 -17.41 0.40 -21.70
C SER A 18 -16.66 -0.72 -20.99
N THR A 19 -16.66 -1.92 -21.57
CA THR A 19 -15.82 -3.04 -21.14
C THR A 19 -14.36 -2.58 -21.21
N PRO A 20 -13.63 -2.39 -20.07
CA PRO A 20 -12.26 -1.96 -20.15
C PRO A 20 -11.43 -3.15 -20.59
N THR A 21 -10.97 -3.15 -21.84
CA THR A 21 -9.79 -3.93 -22.19
C THR A 21 -8.67 -3.35 -21.33
N ILE A 22 -8.21 -4.10 -20.33
CA ILE A 22 -7.18 -3.71 -19.38
C ILE A 22 -5.84 -3.57 -20.13
N HIS A 23 -5.70 -2.51 -20.90
CA HIS A 23 -4.45 -2.12 -21.50
C HIS A 23 -3.72 -1.28 -20.47
N LYS A 24 -2.88 -1.98 -19.68
CA LYS A 24 -1.93 -1.39 -18.74
C LYS A 24 -2.62 -0.83 -17.47
N LEU A 25 -2.79 -1.70 -16.47
CA LEU A 25 -2.85 -1.22 -15.09
C LEU A 25 -1.54 -0.47 -14.84
N LEU A 26 -1.60 0.87 -14.82
CA LEU A 26 -0.57 1.72 -14.23
C LEU A 26 -0.59 1.43 -12.72
N PHE A 27 -0.05 0.28 -12.32
CA PHE A 27 0.27 0.03 -10.92
C PHE A 27 1.35 1.06 -10.55
N ALA A 28 1.17 1.75 -9.42
CA ALA A 28 2.31 2.36 -8.75
C ALA A 28 3.34 1.23 -8.56
N GLU A 29 4.57 1.43 -9.02
CA GLU A 29 5.64 0.43 -8.86
C GLU A 29 5.90 0.14 -7.37
N ASP A 30 5.57 1.11 -6.51
CA ASP A 30 5.73 1.06 -5.07
C ASP A 30 4.38 1.14 -4.34
N CYS A 31 4.22 0.33 -3.30
CA CYS A 31 3.09 0.37 -2.37
C CYS A 31 3.63 0.37 -0.94
N GLU A 32 3.02 1.16 -0.06
CA GLU A 32 3.34 1.20 1.37
C GLU A 32 2.19 0.56 2.16
N LEU A 33 2.53 -0.35 3.07
CA LEU A 33 1.60 -0.95 4.03
C LEU A 33 1.97 -0.45 5.42
N ASN A 34 0.98 -0.03 6.20
CA ASN A 34 1.17 0.32 7.60
C ASN A 34 0.24 -0.50 8.48
N ALA A 35 0.73 -0.83 9.68
CA ALA A 35 -0.03 -1.51 10.70
C ALA A 35 0.51 -1.12 12.08
N THR A 36 -0.36 -1.10 13.09
CA THR A 36 0.05 -0.79 14.47
C THR A 36 0.75 -1.97 15.15
N ARG A 37 0.54 -3.19 14.65
CA ARG A 37 1.09 -4.42 15.22
C ARG A 37 1.72 -5.27 14.13
N GLU A 38 2.75 -6.02 14.51
CA GLU A 38 3.50 -6.87 13.60
C GLU A 38 2.64 -7.99 12.96
N TRP A 39 1.77 -8.64 13.73
CA TRP A 39 0.90 -9.69 13.19
C TRP A 39 -0.14 -9.14 12.19
N ASP A 40 -0.57 -7.89 12.38
CA ASP A 40 -1.42 -7.18 11.43
C ASP A 40 -0.64 -6.84 10.15
N MET A 41 0.65 -6.49 10.27
CA MET A 41 1.55 -6.27 9.14
C MET A 41 1.75 -7.55 8.33
N GLN A 42 2.03 -8.68 9.00
CA GLN A 42 2.16 -9.98 8.34
C GLN A 42 0.87 -10.36 7.60
N ARG A 43 -0.28 -10.25 8.27
CA ARG A 43 -1.58 -10.53 7.66
C ARG A 43 -1.85 -9.65 6.44
N SER A 44 -1.48 -8.37 6.51
CA SER A 44 -1.62 -7.44 5.38
C SER A 44 -0.72 -7.83 4.22
N MET A 45 0.50 -8.30 4.52
CA MET A 45 1.44 -8.77 3.52
C MET A 45 0.97 -10.07 2.84
N ASP A 46 0.43 -11.02 3.61
CA ASP A 46 -0.13 -12.26 3.07
C ASP A 46 -1.32 -11.98 2.12
N LEU A 47 -2.20 -11.06 2.51
CA LEU A 47 -3.32 -10.63 1.67
C LEU A 47 -2.83 -9.90 0.40
N PHE A 48 -1.81 -9.06 0.54
CA PHE A 48 -1.20 -8.35 -0.58
C PHE A 48 -0.52 -9.30 -1.57
N ASP A 49 0.11 -10.37 -1.10
CA ASP A 49 0.69 -11.43 -1.92
C ASP A 49 -0.38 -12.19 -2.73
N VAL A 50 -1.46 -12.62 -2.06
CA VAL A 50 -2.59 -13.27 -2.73
C VAL A 50 -3.22 -12.35 -3.78
N ALA A 51 -3.42 -11.06 -3.45
CA ALA A 51 -3.95 -10.09 -4.40
C ALA A 51 -2.99 -9.90 -5.59
N SER A 52 -1.70 -9.72 -5.32
CA SER A 52 -0.67 -9.57 -6.35
C SER A 52 -0.68 -10.74 -7.32
N ASN A 53 -0.69 -11.98 -6.80
CA ASN A 53 -0.74 -13.19 -7.62
C ASN A 53 -2.02 -13.27 -8.47
N ASN A 54 -3.18 -12.88 -7.92
CA ASN A 54 -4.44 -12.80 -8.68
C ASN A 54 -4.40 -11.79 -9.84
N PHE A 55 -3.61 -10.72 -9.70
CA PHE A 55 -3.36 -9.73 -10.77
C PHE A 55 -2.20 -10.11 -11.69
N GLY A 56 -1.58 -11.29 -11.51
CA GLY A 56 -0.40 -11.71 -12.27
C GLY A 56 0.87 -10.92 -11.94
N LEU A 57 0.90 -10.26 -10.79
CA LEU A 57 2.03 -9.53 -10.26
C LEU A 57 2.85 -10.40 -9.31
N ARG A 58 4.14 -10.12 -9.23
CA ARG A 58 5.06 -10.79 -8.30
C ARG A 58 5.73 -9.76 -7.42
N ILE A 59 5.62 -9.94 -6.11
CA ILE A 59 6.30 -9.08 -5.13
C ILE A 59 7.81 -9.31 -5.25
N ASN A 60 8.57 -8.22 -5.38
CA ASN A 60 10.02 -8.29 -5.33
C ASN A 60 10.50 -8.15 -3.88
N THR A 61 10.72 -9.30 -3.22
CA THR A 61 11.19 -9.38 -1.83
C THR A 61 12.58 -8.77 -1.62
N GLU A 62 13.38 -8.56 -2.66
CA GLU A 62 14.68 -7.87 -2.55
C GLU A 62 14.51 -6.34 -2.46
N LYS A 63 13.46 -5.80 -3.07
CA LYS A 63 13.11 -4.37 -3.03
C LYS A 63 12.16 -4.04 -1.88
N THR A 64 11.35 -4.99 -1.42
CA THR A 64 10.45 -4.77 -0.29
C THR A 64 11.23 -4.66 1.02
N MET A 65 11.01 -3.56 1.74
CA MET A 65 11.64 -3.28 3.03
C MET A 65 10.57 -3.11 4.10
N VAL A 66 10.93 -3.44 5.33
CA VAL A 66 10.10 -3.20 6.51
C VAL A 66 10.73 -2.08 7.33
N MET A 67 9.92 -1.08 7.65
CA MET A 67 10.27 -0.06 8.62
C MET A 67 9.42 -0.24 9.87
N HIS A 68 10.03 -0.01 11.03
CA HIS A 68 9.35 0.03 12.30
C HIS A 68 9.60 1.39 12.93
N GLN A 69 8.52 2.11 13.23
CA GLN A 69 8.59 3.36 13.96
C GLN A 69 8.25 3.08 15.44
N PRO A 70 9.25 2.83 16.31
CA PRO A 70 9.00 2.62 17.72
C PRO A 70 8.55 3.92 18.40
N PRO A 71 7.64 3.85 19.39
CA PRO A 71 7.50 4.91 20.38
C PRO A 71 8.86 5.24 21.02
N PRO A 72 9.11 6.50 21.43
CA PRO A 72 10.42 6.97 21.91
C PRO A 72 11.05 6.22 23.10
N SER A 73 10.35 5.30 23.75
CA SER A 73 10.72 4.70 25.04
C SER A 73 10.74 3.16 25.05
N ASN A 74 10.50 2.46 23.95
CA ASN A 74 10.49 1.00 23.94
C ASN A 74 11.77 0.38 23.34
N THR A 75 12.22 -0.71 23.94
CA THR A 75 13.26 -1.58 23.40
C THR A 75 12.63 -2.49 22.35
N TYR A 76 13.20 -2.47 21.16
CA TYR A 76 12.64 -3.10 19.97
C TYR A 76 12.96 -4.60 19.89
N ASN A 77 11.96 -5.39 19.54
CA ASN A 77 12.14 -6.77 19.07
C ASN A 77 12.02 -6.74 17.54
N ALA A 78 13.02 -7.27 16.83
CA ALA A 78 13.12 -7.18 15.38
C ALA A 78 11.84 -7.68 14.67
N ALA A 79 11.30 -6.85 13.77
CA ALA A 79 10.16 -7.18 12.92
C ALA A 79 10.47 -8.38 12.01
N CYS A 80 9.57 -9.35 12.02
CA CYS A 80 9.64 -10.61 11.32
C CYS A 80 8.53 -10.70 10.27
N THR A 81 8.49 -9.77 9.31
CA THR A 81 7.58 -9.91 8.16
C THR A 81 8.20 -10.84 7.13
N ASN A 82 7.51 -11.93 6.84
CA ASN A 82 7.90 -12.95 5.89
C ASN A 82 7.08 -12.84 4.60
N VAL A 83 7.72 -13.09 3.46
CA VAL A 83 7.06 -13.21 2.15
C VAL A 83 7.66 -14.42 1.45
N HIS A 84 6.82 -15.39 1.10
CA HIS A 84 7.27 -16.62 0.43
C HIS A 84 8.41 -17.36 1.16
N GLY A 85 8.41 -17.38 2.49
CA GLY A 85 9.50 -17.97 3.29
C GLY A 85 10.72 -17.06 3.43
N THR A 86 10.79 -15.94 2.73
CA THR A 86 11.88 -14.96 2.84
C THR A 86 11.54 -13.91 3.90
N LEU A 87 12.41 -13.77 4.90
CA LEU A 87 12.32 -12.67 5.85
C LEU A 87 12.73 -11.36 5.15
N LEU A 88 11.88 -10.35 5.21
CA LEU A 88 12.15 -9.05 4.62
C LEU A 88 13.26 -8.31 5.37
N LYS A 89 14.04 -7.52 4.63
CA LYS A 89 15.08 -6.68 5.23
C LYS A 89 14.45 -5.51 5.99
N PHE A 90 15.07 -5.20 7.12
CA PHE A 90 14.70 -4.06 7.95
C PHE A 90 15.45 -2.80 7.51
N LEU A 91 14.79 -1.64 7.62
CA LEU A 91 15.36 -0.33 7.31
C LEU A 91 15.01 0.66 8.43
N ASP A 92 16.02 1.42 8.89
CA ASP A 92 15.85 2.46 9.91
C ASP A 92 15.32 3.79 9.35
N THR A 93 15.50 4.05 8.07
CA THR A 93 15.09 5.30 7.42
C THR A 93 14.86 5.08 5.93
N PHE A 94 13.69 5.45 5.42
CA PHE A 94 13.33 5.28 4.02
C PHE A 94 13.38 6.61 3.28
N THR A 95 14.21 6.69 2.23
CA THR A 95 14.28 7.87 1.36
C THR A 95 13.38 7.68 0.15
N TYR A 96 12.30 8.46 0.08
CA TYR A 96 11.41 8.49 -1.08
C TYR A 96 11.38 9.88 -1.70
N LEU A 97 11.74 9.98 -2.99
CA LEU A 97 11.73 11.24 -3.77
C LEU A 97 12.44 12.41 -3.06
N GLY A 98 13.53 12.13 -2.34
CA GLY A 98 14.32 13.13 -1.61
C GLY A 98 13.81 13.50 -0.23
N SER A 99 12.73 12.87 0.25
CA SER A 99 12.25 12.99 1.64
C SER A 99 12.60 11.74 2.43
N ASN A 100 13.05 11.92 3.67
CA ASN A 100 13.32 10.80 4.59
C ASN A 100 12.11 10.59 5.49
N LEU A 101 11.57 9.38 5.46
CA LEU A 101 10.66 8.88 6.47
C LEU A 101 11.52 8.22 7.56
N PRO A 102 11.58 8.78 8.77
CA PRO A 102 12.23 8.16 9.92
C PRO A 102 11.43 6.98 10.46
#